data_AF-A0A3C2BDL6-F1
#
_entry.id   AF-A0A3C2BDL6-F1
#
_cell.length_a   1.000
_cell.length_b   1.000
_cell.length_c   1.000
_cell.angle_alpha   90.00
_cell.angle_beta   90.00
_cell.angle_gamma   90.00
#
_symmetry.space_group_name_H-M   'P 1'
#
loop_
_entity.id
_entity.type
_entity.pdbx_description
1 polymer ?
#
loop_
_entity_poly.entity_id
_entity_poly.type
_entity_poly.pdbx_seq_one_letter_code
_entity_poly.pdbx_strand_id
1 'polypeptide(L)' 'TDIAVVKINASSLSPATLGDSDEVVVGEEVMAIGNPAGLFGSVTNGIVSAVNRKIKGKTTAYEMDCIQTNADISPGNSG' A
#
# COMPACT_ATOMS: atom_id res chain seq x y z
N THR A 1 1.14 13.97 4.50
CA THR A 1 0.90 12.60 3.99
C THR A 1 0.72 12.67 2.49
N ASP A 2 0.89 11.54 1.79
CA ASP A 2 0.72 11.45 0.33
C ASP A 2 -0.54 10.63 0.02
N ILE A 3 -1.71 11.22 0.27
CA ILE A 3 -3.03 10.56 0.21
C ILE A 3 -4.01 11.47 -0.53
N ALA A 4 -4.82 10.89 -1.41
CA ALA A 4 -5.93 11.55 -2.08
C ALA A 4 -7.25 10.80 -1.84
N VAL A 5 -8.35 11.55 -1.76
CA VAL A 5 -9.71 10.98 -1.69
C VAL A 5 -10.44 11.35 -2.97
N VAL A 6 -10.98 10.35 -3.67
CA VAL A 6 -11.71 10.53 -4.92
C VAL A 6 -13.11 9.95 -4.77
N LYS A 7 -14.10 10.64 -5.35
CA LYS A 7 -15.49 10.17 -5.41
C LYS A 7 -15.79 9.67 -6.82
N ILE A 8 -16.30 8.45 -6.92
CA ILE A 8 -16.88 7.90 -8.15
C ILE A 8 -18.41 7.86 -8.07
N ASN A 9 -19.06 8.03 -9.23
CA ASN A 9 -20.51 7.93 -9.40
C ASN A 9 -20.85 6.52 -9.91
N ALA A 10 -20.85 5.54 -9.02
CA ALA A 10 -21.18 4.14 -9.31
C ALA A 10 -22.01 3.53 -8.18
N SER A 11 -22.82 2.51 -8.50
CA SER A 11 -23.59 1.70 -7.55
C SER A 11 -23.01 0.28 -7.44
N SER A 12 -23.44 -0.47 -6.41
CA SER A 12 -23.06 -1.89 -6.21
C SER A 12 -21.56 -2.15 -6.06
N LEU A 13 -20.83 -1.24 -5.42
CA LEU A 13 -19.42 -1.42 -5.10
C LEU A 13 -19.25 -2.26 -3.84
N SER A 14 -18.21 -3.10 -3.80
CA SER A 14 -17.78 -3.80 -2.59
C SER A 14 -16.58 -3.07 -1.99
N PRO A 15 -16.70 -2.45 -0.81
CA PRO A 15 -15.55 -1.84 -0.16
C PRO A 15 -14.60 -2.92 0.38
N ALA A 16 -13.32 -2.58 0.47
CA ALA A 16 -12.37 -3.39 1.23
C ALA A 16 -12.67 -3.27 2.74
N THR A 17 -12.48 -4.36 3.48
CA THR A 17 -12.44 -4.31 4.94
C THR A 17 -11.09 -3.72 5.37
N LEU A 18 -11.12 -2.72 6.24
CA LEU A 18 -9.90 -2.13 6.80
C LEU A 18 -9.50 -2.91 8.07
N GLY A 19 -8.21 -3.24 8.16
CA GLY A 19 -7.59 -3.76 9.39
C GLY A 19 -7.02 -2.64 10.26
N ASP A 20 -6.57 -3.00 11.46
CA ASP A 20 -5.82 -2.11 12.34
C ASP A 20 -4.32 -2.19 12.04
N SER A 21 -3.72 -1.09 11.61
CA SER A 21 -2.29 -1.05 11.29
C SER A 21 -1.39 -1.10 12.52
N ASP A 22 -1.92 -0.78 13.72
CA ASP A 22 -1.14 -0.81 14.97
C ASP A 22 -0.89 -2.25 15.46
N GLU A 23 -1.66 -3.23 14.95
CA GLU A 23 -1.51 -4.65 15.28
C GLU A 23 -0.52 -5.38 14.36
N VAL A 24 -0.05 -4.75 13.28
CA VAL A 24 0.82 -5.36 12.29
C VAL A 24 2.21 -5.65 12.87
N VAL A 25 2.72 -6.88 12.64
CA VAL A 25 4.02 -7.31 13.16
C VAL A 25 4.98 -7.76 12.06
N VAL A 26 6.28 -7.60 12.30
CA VAL A 26 7.33 -8.07 11.38
C VAL A 26 7.28 -9.59 11.23
N GLY A 27 7.33 -10.07 9.99
CA GLY A 27 7.23 -11.48 9.63
C GLY A 27 5.83 -11.94 9.23
N GLU A 28 4.79 -11.12 9.44
CA GLU A 28 3.44 -11.41 9.00
C GLU A 28 3.33 -11.47 7.47
N GLU A 29 2.56 -12.44 6.94
CA GLU A 29 2.33 -12.57 5.51
C GLU A 29 1.46 -11.41 4.99
N VAL A 30 1.85 -10.87 3.84
CA VAL A 30 1.11 -9.78 3.19
C VAL A 30 1.03 -10.00 1.69
N MET A 31 0.02 -9.38 1.08
CA MET A 31 -0.12 -9.29 -0.38
C MET A 31 -0.21 -7.82 -0.79
N ALA A 32 0.42 -7.47 -1.91
CA ALA A 32 0.22 -6.20 -2.60
C ALA A 32 -0.63 -6.44 -3.86
N ILE A 33 -1.66 -5.61 -4.03
CA ILE A 33 -2.62 -5.71 -5.13
C ILE A 33 -2.58 -4.40 -5.90
N GLY A 34 -2.38 -4.45 -7.21
CA GLY A 34 -2.26 -3.24 -8.02
C GLY A 34 -2.28 -3.49 -9.53
N ASN A 35 -1.86 -2.48 -10.27
CA ASN A 35 -1.76 -2.53 -11.73
C ASN A 35 -0.37 -2.07 -12.22
N PRO A 36 0.70 -2.81 -11.88
CA PRO A 36 2.06 -2.49 -12.30
C PRO A 36 2.19 -2.55 -13.83
N ALA A 37 2.86 -1.55 -14.41
CA ALA A 37 3.11 -1.45 -15.85
C ALA A 37 1.87 -1.54 -16.77
N GLY A 38 0.66 -1.34 -16.25
CA GLY A 38 -0.60 -1.46 -17.01
C GLY A 38 -1.14 -2.90 -17.11
N LEU A 39 -0.57 -3.86 -16.37
CA LEU A 39 -1.10 -5.20 -16.20
C LEU A 39 -2.23 -5.23 -15.15
N PHE A 40 -3.47 -5.33 -15.60
CA PHE A 40 -4.64 -5.35 -14.72
C PHE A 40 -4.59 -6.49 -13.68
N GLY A 41 -4.81 -6.14 -12.40
CA GLY A 41 -5.08 -7.12 -11.34
C GLY A 41 -3.87 -7.95 -10.93
N SER A 42 -2.68 -7.35 -10.88
CA SER A 42 -1.48 -8.06 -10.40
C SER A 42 -1.51 -8.21 -8.89
N VAL A 43 -1.07 -9.38 -8.42
CA VAL A 43 -0.92 -9.71 -7.00
C VAL A 43 0.50 -10.19 -6.77
N THR A 44 1.17 -9.64 -5.76
CA THR A 44 2.49 -10.08 -5.31
C THR A 44 2.43 -10.38 -3.81
N ASN A 45 3.16 -11.40 -3.36
CA ASN A 45 3.16 -11.83 -1.97
C ASN A 45 4.50 -11.53 -1.31
N GLY A 46 4.49 -11.34 -0.01
CA GLY A 46 5.68 -11.13 0.79
C GLY A 46 5.38 -11.21 2.28
N ILE A 47 6.24 -10.58 3.06
CA ILE A 47 6.08 -10.41 4.50
C ILE A 47 6.24 -8.94 4.89
N VAL A 48 5.73 -8.58 6.07
CA VAL A 48 6.13 -7.34 6.74
C VAL A 48 7.60 -7.44 7.09
N SER A 49 8.42 -6.60 6.47
CA SER A 49 9.87 -6.53 6.69
C SER A 49 10.24 -5.52 7.78
N ALA A 50 9.44 -4.48 8.00
CA ALA A 50 9.60 -3.51 9.07
C ALA A 50 8.29 -2.73 9.31
N VAL A 51 8.11 -2.22 10.52
CA VAL A 51 7.03 -1.28 10.89
C VAL A 51 7.63 0.04 11.36
N ASN A 52 6.85 1.12 11.39
CA ASN A 52 7.27 2.46 11.82
C ASN A 52 8.52 2.99 11.10
N ARG A 53 8.66 2.65 9.81
CA ARG A 53 9.80 3.08 9.01
C ARG A 53 9.61 4.53 8.57
N LYS A 54 10.44 5.42 9.10
CA LYS A 54 10.49 6.82 8.67
C LYS A 54 11.09 6.97 7.28
N ILE A 55 10.29 7.40 6.31
CA ILE A 55 10.70 7.71 4.95
C ILE A 55 10.52 9.21 4.68
N LYS A 56 11.52 9.83 4.05
CA LYS A 56 11.40 11.18 3.49
C LYS A 56 11.13 11.08 2.00
N GLY A 57 10.06 11.73 1.54
CA GLY A 57 9.75 11.81 0.11
C GLY A 57 10.91 12.46 -0.67
N LYS A 58 11.22 11.93 -1.87
CA LYS A 58 12.28 12.51 -2.71
C LYS A 58 11.91 13.92 -3.23
N THR A 59 10.62 14.20 -3.36
CA THR A 59 10.07 15.44 -3.95
C THR A 59 9.21 16.23 -2.96
N THR A 60 8.97 15.71 -1.76
CA THR A 60 8.15 16.34 -0.74
C THR A 60 8.92 16.38 0.58
N ALA A 61 8.80 17.48 1.33
CA ALA A 61 9.46 17.63 2.63
C ALA A 61 8.79 16.81 3.75
N TYR A 62 7.83 15.95 3.42
CA TYR A 62 7.06 15.18 4.40
C TYR A 62 7.83 13.93 4.84
N GLU A 63 7.89 13.74 6.15
CA GLU A 63 8.26 12.47 6.76
C GLU A 63 7.00 11.62 6.91
N MET A 64 7.09 10.34 6.55
CA MET A 64 6.00 9.39 6.66
C MET A 64 6.47 8.19 7.47
N ASP A 65 5.60 7.69 8.33
CA ASP A 65 5.80 6.41 9.01
C ASP A 65 5.15 5.33 8.14
N CYS A 66 5.97 4.41 7.64
CA CYS A 66 5.57 3.40 6.66
C CYS A 66 5.73 1.98 7.22
N ILE A 67 4.86 1.08 6.75
CA ILE A 67 5.11 -0.37 6.79
C ILE A 67 5.96 -0.73 5.57
N GLN A 68 7.00 -1.52 5.77
CA GLN A 68 7.86 -2.03 4.69
C GLN A 68 7.53 -3.49 4.43
N THR A 69 7.47 -3.89 3.16
CA THR A 69 7.34 -5.28 2.72
C THR A 69 8.42 -5.65 1.70
N ASN A 70 8.65 -6.94 1.53
CA ASN A 70 9.43 -7.50 0.43
C ASN A 70 8.55 -8.02 -0.72
N ALA A 71 7.22 -7.84 -0.67
CA ALA A 71 6.37 -8.06 -1.83
C ALA A 71 6.84 -7.15 -2.97
N ASP A 72 6.82 -7.67 -4.20
CA ASP A 72 7.29 -6.91 -5.37
C ASP A 72 6.38 -5.70 -5.62
N ILE A 73 6.97 -4.50 -5.56
CA ILE A 73 6.31 -3.22 -5.82
C ILE A 73 7.03 -2.48 -6.94
N SER A 74 6.28 -2.10 -7.97
CA SER A 74 6.74 -1.30 -9.11
C SER A 74 5.73 -0.19 -9.47
N PRO A 75 6.10 0.81 -10.30
CA PRO A 75 5.18 1.86 -10.73
C PRO A 75 3.88 1.30 -11.33
N GLY A 76 2.74 1.84 -10.87
CA GLY A 76 1.40 1.32 -11.18
C GLY A 76 0.74 0.58 -10.00
N ASN A 77 1.51 0.22 -8.96
CA ASN A 77 0.95 -0.15 -7.66
C ASN A 77 0.63 1.06 -6.77
N SER A 78 0.91 2.28 -7.23
CA SER A 78 0.68 3.50 -6.45
C SER A 78 -0.82 3.70 -6.18
N GLY A 79 -1.18 3.75 -4.90
CA GLY A 79 -2.54 3.84 -4.38
C GLY A 79 -2.66 3.02 -3.10
#